data_AF-A0A954HPF1-F1
#
_entry.id   AF-A0A954HPF1-F1
#
_cell.length_a   1.000
_cell.length_b   1.000
_cell.length_c   1.000
_cell.angle_alpha   90.00
_cell.angle_beta   90.00
_cell.angle_gamma   90.00
#
_symmetry.space_group_name_H-M   'P 1'
#
loop_
_entity.id
_entity.type
_entity.pdbx_description
1 polymer ?
#
loop_
_entity_poly.entity_id
_entity_poly.type
_entity_poly.pdbx_seq_one_letter_code
_entity_poly.pdbx_strand_id
1 'polypeptide(L)'
;MVMHVVRVLLPTLMLLCTFVTAGASVAVGEQPEMVTAVDRQPLVAATRRVIEALEFAGEPLNESVVRRLDDAFAESDDRTVIRRIQEILDPLCLAEININAESRVKVKEGSVRKELMQQGWRAFLIRVHNEAGINPELKVESPNAAPVYQKGKGARQQPRTDEQLVNPADVPDRWLDVTMLNREPLKPRLSGLALEYCVALIYSRDVGKREASLAFNIGQGTQDIGFRNAVPILFDCRPAVNVKLNIRDVDGEPTTAALVIRDALGRVYPHPARRLAPDFFFHHQVYRRDGESIELPPGRYSVTVTRGPEYVPVKLDVTVPEAAEHTVDIKLQRWIHVAKRGWYSGDHHVHAAGCSHYDSPTEGVGPEDMMRHILGEDLNVGCVLSWGPCWYTQKKFFEGEVSRLSTPNYLMRYDVEVSG
;
A
#
# COMPACT_ATOMS: atom_id res chain seq x y z
N MET A 1 -11.77 56.84 81.62
CA MET A 1 -12.30 55.71 82.39
C MET A 1 -12.06 54.45 81.58
N VAL A 2 -11.31 53.52 82.14
CA VAL A 2 -10.75 52.33 81.49
C VAL A 2 -11.86 51.34 81.13
N MET A 3 -11.82 50.75 79.94
CA MET A 3 -12.36 49.41 79.71
C MET A 3 -11.60 48.73 78.56
N HIS A 4 -10.86 47.68 78.93
CA HIS A 4 -10.22 46.71 78.04
C HIS A 4 -11.27 45.82 77.36
N VAL A 5 -11.13 45.59 76.06
CA VAL A 5 -11.64 44.37 75.41
C VAL A 5 -10.57 43.85 74.45
N VAL A 6 -10.30 42.56 74.61
CA VAL A 6 -9.29 41.69 74.00
C VAL A 6 -9.41 41.65 72.47
N ARG A 7 -8.28 41.78 71.75
CA ARG A 7 -8.17 41.43 70.32
C ARG A 7 -7.28 40.20 70.15
N VAL A 8 -7.87 39.14 69.60
CA VAL A 8 -7.21 37.90 69.17
C VAL A 8 -6.55 38.15 67.81
N LEU A 9 -5.29 37.75 67.68
CA LEU A 9 -4.46 37.78 66.47
C LEU A 9 -4.85 36.63 65.52
N LEU A 10 -5.07 36.93 64.24
CA LEU A 10 -4.91 36.00 63.12
C LEU A 10 -3.90 36.59 62.13
N PRO A 11 -2.85 35.86 61.70
CA PRO A 11 -1.89 36.36 60.74
C PRO A 11 -2.43 36.27 59.32
N THR A 12 -2.28 37.36 58.57
CA THR A 12 -2.61 37.48 57.16
C THR A 12 -1.47 36.89 56.34
N LEU A 13 -1.68 35.75 55.67
CA LEU A 13 -0.71 35.17 54.74
C LEU A 13 -0.92 35.81 53.37
N MET A 14 -0.03 36.72 52.99
CA MET A 14 -0.02 37.39 51.69
C MET A 14 0.61 36.44 50.66
N LEU A 15 -0.21 35.89 49.75
CA LEU A 15 0.26 35.01 48.68
C LEU A 15 0.86 35.86 47.55
N LEU A 16 2.17 35.83 47.41
CA LEU A 16 2.91 36.50 46.35
C LEU A 16 2.87 35.61 45.08
N CYS A 17 2.01 35.95 44.11
CA CYS A 17 1.98 35.28 42.81
C CYS A 17 3.20 35.70 41.97
N THR A 18 4.22 34.84 41.90
CA THR A 18 5.28 34.92 40.90
C THR A 18 4.81 34.27 39.59
N PHE A 19 4.56 35.10 38.57
CA PHE A 19 4.37 34.63 37.20
C PHE A 19 5.70 34.12 36.64
N VAL A 20 5.87 32.79 36.60
CA VAL A 20 6.92 32.15 35.82
C VAL A 20 6.42 32.04 34.39
N THR A 21 6.94 32.87 33.49
CA THR A 21 6.76 32.71 32.05
C THR A 21 7.57 31.50 31.59
N ALA A 22 6.92 30.34 31.49
CA ALA A 22 7.49 29.18 30.83
C ALA A 22 7.60 29.48 29.33
N GLY A 23 8.82 29.74 28.86
CA GLY A 23 9.13 29.74 27.44
C GLY A 23 8.86 28.35 26.87
N ALA A 24 7.90 28.24 25.97
CA ALA A 24 7.69 27.03 25.20
C ALA A 24 8.88 26.85 24.26
N SER A 25 9.88 26.07 24.67
CA SER A 25 10.85 25.51 23.74
C SER A 25 10.10 24.56 22.81
N VAL A 26 9.93 24.99 21.56
CA VAL A 26 9.59 24.08 20.46
C VAL A 26 10.75 23.09 20.38
N ALA A 27 10.47 21.81 20.63
CA ALA A 27 11.45 20.75 20.46
C ALA A 27 11.84 20.70 18.97
N VAL A 28 12.96 21.33 18.63
CA VAL A 28 13.64 21.10 17.36
C VAL A 28 14.17 19.68 17.45
N GLY A 29 13.67 18.78 16.60
CA GLY A 29 14.19 17.42 16.52
C GLY A 29 15.71 17.42 16.37
N GLU A 30 16.38 16.48 17.04
CA GLU A 30 17.83 16.29 16.92
C GLU A 30 18.19 16.18 15.43
N GLN A 31 18.98 17.12 14.91
CA GLN A 31 19.49 17.04 13.54
C GLN A 31 20.42 15.82 13.43
N PRO A 32 20.39 15.08 12.30
CA PRO A 32 21.32 14.00 12.06
C PRO A 32 22.77 14.44 12.22
N GLU A 33 23.61 13.54 12.70
CA GLU A 33 25.05 13.79 12.77
C GLU A 33 25.64 13.96 11.37
N MET A 34 26.36 15.07 11.16
CA MET A 34 26.97 15.42 9.88
C MET A 34 28.08 14.41 9.52
N VAL A 35 27.91 13.70 8.41
CA VAL A 35 28.92 12.76 7.91
C VAL A 35 29.90 13.52 7.04
N THR A 36 31.18 13.49 7.42
CA THR A 36 32.26 14.18 6.70
C THR A 36 33.21 13.22 5.98
N ALA A 37 33.21 11.93 6.35
CA ALA A 37 34.11 10.91 5.84
C ALA A 37 33.58 10.26 4.54
N VAL A 38 33.19 11.07 3.56
CA VAL A 38 32.71 10.59 2.26
C VAL A 38 33.30 11.43 1.14
N ASP A 39 33.73 10.80 0.05
CA ASP A 39 34.27 11.52 -1.09
C ASP A 39 33.15 12.25 -1.86
N ARG A 40 33.43 13.49 -2.27
CA ARG A 40 32.47 14.34 -3.01
C ARG A 40 31.94 13.65 -4.26
N GLN A 41 32.84 13.16 -5.12
CA GLN A 41 32.47 12.65 -6.44
C GLN A 41 31.44 11.52 -6.37
N PRO A 42 31.64 10.43 -5.60
CA PRO A 42 30.67 9.35 -5.53
C PRO A 42 29.38 9.75 -4.81
N LEU A 43 29.43 10.66 -3.81
CA LEU A 43 28.23 11.19 -3.17
C LEU A 43 27.35 11.96 -4.16
N VAL A 44 27.93 12.90 -4.92
CA VAL A 44 27.22 13.67 -5.95
C VAL A 44 26.59 12.74 -7.00
N ALA A 45 27.36 11.75 -7.48
CA ALA A 45 26.85 10.77 -8.44
C ALA A 45 25.69 9.92 -7.87
N ALA A 46 25.76 9.53 -6.59
CA ALA A 46 24.68 8.83 -5.91
C ALA A 46 23.43 9.73 -5.77
N THR A 47 23.59 10.99 -5.37
CA THR A 47 22.48 11.94 -5.25
C THR A 47 21.78 12.18 -6.58
N ARG A 48 22.51 12.30 -7.70
CA ARG A 48 21.90 12.44 -9.03
C ARG A 48 21.01 11.24 -9.39
N ARG A 49 21.47 10.02 -9.10
CA ARG A 49 20.65 8.81 -9.31
C ARG A 49 19.42 8.77 -8.42
N VAL A 50 19.48 9.30 -7.21
CA VAL A 50 18.32 9.42 -6.31
C VAL A 50 17.29 10.39 -6.88
N ILE A 51 17.71 11.54 -7.40
CA ILE A 51 16.83 12.53 -8.06
C ILE A 51 16.10 11.84 -9.23
N GLU A 52 16.86 11.20 -10.12
CA GLU A 52 16.33 10.48 -11.28
C GLU A 52 15.39 9.32 -10.88
N ALA A 53 15.74 8.56 -9.83
CA ALA A 53 14.91 7.47 -9.34
C ALA A 53 13.56 7.95 -8.78
N LEU A 54 13.53 9.10 -8.11
CA LEU A 54 12.31 9.73 -7.62
C LEU A 54 11.41 10.21 -8.77
N GLU A 55 12.00 10.78 -9.83
CA GLU A 55 11.28 11.11 -11.07
C GLU A 55 10.63 9.87 -11.69
N PHE A 56 11.38 8.78 -11.86
CA PHE A 56 10.86 7.51 -12.39
C PHE A 56 9.83 6.83 -11.47
N ALA A 57 9.89 7.08 -10.16
CA ALA A 57 8.89 6.62 -9.20
C ALA A 57 7.60 7.45 -9.22
N GLY A 58 7.57 8.57 -9.97
CA GLY A 58 6.43 9.48 -10.06
C GLY A 58 6.30 10.45 -8.90
N GLU A 59 7.35 10.63 -8.09
CA GLU A 59 7.40 11.51 -6.93
C GLU A 59 8.68 12.40 -7.01
N PRO A 60 8.81 13.25 -8.04
CA PRO A 60 10.01 14.07 -8.24
C PRO A 60 10.22 15.04 -7.08
N LEU A 61 11.48 15.34 -6.77
CA LEU A 61 11.81 16.41 -5.84
C LEU A 61 11.31 17.75 -6.40
N ASN A 62 10.89 18.65 -5.49
CA ASN A 62 10.50 20.00 -5.87
C ASN A 62 11.63 20.70 -6.65
N GLU A 63 11.30 21.44 -7.71
CA GLU A 63 12.29 22.15 -8.54
C GLU A 63 13.25 23.03 -7.72
N SER A 64 12.77 23.66 -6.63
CA SER A 64 13.61 24.46 -5.75
C SER A 64 14.66 23.63 -5.01
N VAL A 65 14.34 22.38 -4.64
CA VAL A 65 15.27 21.43 -4.02
C VAL A 65 16.32 20.98 -5.02
N VAL A 66 15.89 20.64 -6.25
CA VAL A 66 16.81 20.24 -7.34
C VAL A 66 17.80 21.37 -7.64
N ARG A 67 17.32 22.61 -7.79
CA ARG A 67 18.20 23.79 -8.00
C ARG A 67 19.20 23.97 -6.87
N ARG A 68 18.76 23.87 -5.60
CA ARG A 68 19.66 23.95 -4.43
C ARG A 68 20.73 22.86 -4.44
N LEU A 69 20.40 21.65 -4.90
CA LEU A 69 21.35 20.54 -5.06
C LEU A 69 22.35 20.83 -6.18
N ASP A 70 21.89 21.30 -7.33
CA ASP A 70 22.77 21.68 -8.44
C ASP A 70 23.73 22.82 -8.05
N ASP A 71 23.25 23.83 -7.32
CA ASP A 71 24.09 24.88 -6.75
C ASP A 71 25.13 24.30 -5.77
N ALA A 72 24.73 23.34 -4.93
CA ALA A 72 25.65 22.68 -4.01
C ALA A 72 26.71 21.85 -4.75
N PHE A 73 26.36 21.20 -5.86
CA PHE A 73 27.30 20.42 -6.67
C PHE A 73 28.35 21.28 -7.37
N ALA A 74 28.04 22.56 -7.64
CA ALA A 74 28.91 23.51 -8.32
C ALA A 74 29.94 24.19 -7.39
N GLU A 75 29.81 24.02 -6.06
CA GLU A 75 30.75 24.58 -5.08
C GLU A 75 32.19 24.07 -5.28
N SER A 76 33.19 24.90 -4.99
CA SER A 76 34.59 24.51 -5.17
C SER A 76 35.13 23.65 -4.02
N ASP A 77 34.63 23.86 -2.80
CA ASP A 77 35.11 23.17 -1.60
C ASP A 77 34.32 21.87 -1.35
N ASP A 78 35.02 20.74 -1.29
CA ASP A 78 34.42 19.41 -1.16
C ASP A 78 33.63 19.26 0.14
N ARG A 79 34.13 19.79 1.25
CA ARG A 79 33.44 19.74 2.56
C ARG A 79 32.13 20.52 2.52
N THR A 80 32.12 21.67 1.84
CA THR A 80 30.94 22.49 1.62
C THR A 80 29.90 21.75 0.79
N VAL A 81 30.31 21.05 -0.28
CA VAL A 81 29.40 20.23 -1.11
C VAL A 81 28.74 19.15 -0.25
N ILE A 82 29.53 18.36 0.47
CA ILE A 82 29.04 17.24 1.31
C ILE A 82 28.07 17.74 2.38
N ARG A 83 28.39 18.86 3.04
CA ARG A 83 27.53 19.49 4.04
C ARG A 83 26.21 19.97 3.44
N ARG A 84 26.27 20.70 2.31
CA ARG A 84 25.07 21.27 1.67
C ARG A 84 24.13 20.18 1.17
N ILE A 85 24.64 19.06 0.63
CA ILE A 85 23.80 17.92 0.23
C ILE A 85 22.98 17.41 1.42
N GLN A 86 23.62 17.21 2.57
CA GLN A 86 22.97 16.77 3.81
C GLN A 86 21.91 17.76 4.29
N GLU A 87 22.26 19.05 4.37
CA GLU A 87 21.31 20.10 4.78
C GLU A 87 20.07 20.21 3.87
N ILE A 88 20.18 19.77 2.61
CA ILE A 88 19.07 19.78 1.66
C ILE A 88 18.23 18.50 1.76
N LEU A 89 18.87 17.32 1.87
CA LEU A 89 18.20 16.02 1.78
C LEU A 89 17.77 15.44 3.13
N ASP A 90 18.50 15.69 4.21
CA ASP A 90 18.19 15.16 5.54
C ASP A 90 16.78 15.56 6.02
N PRO A 91 16.31 16.81 5.82
CA PRO A 91 14.94 17.21 6.14
C PRO A 91 13.84 16.49 5.33
N LEU A 92 14.22 15.86 4.22
CA LEU A 92 13.32 15.14 3.32
C LEU A 92 13.30 13.63 3.61
N CYS A 93 14.09 13.16 4.59
CA CYS A 93 14.17 11.76 4.95
C CYS A 93 13.05 11.34 5.91
N LEU A 94 12.49 10.15 5.65
CA LEU A 94 11.53 9.49 6.52
C LEU A 94 12.20 8.78 7.68
N ALA A 95 13.39 8.24 7.44
CA ALA A 95 14.18 7.56 8.46
C ALA A 95 15.67 7.78 8.24
N GLU A 96 16.40 7.74 9.34
CA GLU A 96 17.86 7.78 9.38
C GLU A 96 18.37 6.45 9.91
N ILE A 97 19.25 5.83 9.15
CA ILE A 97 19.81 4.51 9.44
C ILE A 97 21.29 4.69 9.76
N ASN A 98 21.71 4.18 10.90
CA ASN A 98 23.11 4.06 11.27
C ASN A 98 23.51 2.60 11.23
N ILE A 99 24.49 2.26 10.39
CA ILE A 99 25.17 0.97 10.37
C ILE A 99 26.51 1.17 11.05
N ASN A 100 26.64 0.70 12.28
CA ASN A 100 27.87 0.87 13.04
C ASN A 100 28.99 -0.05 12.53
N ALA A 101 30.21 0.11 13.06
CA ALA A 101 31.37 -0.71 12.68
C ALA A 101 31.17 -2.24 12.85
N GLU A 102 30.31 -2.69 13.78
CA GLU A 102 29.94 -4.10 13.96
C GLU A 102 28.77 -4.57 13.07
N SER A 103 28.39 -3.79 12.05
CA SER A 103 27.27 -4.09 11.14
C SER A 103 25.90 -4.18 11.81
N ARG A 104 25.70 -3.49 12.93
CA ARG A 104 24.41 -3.37 13.61
C ARG A 104 23.64 -2.16 13.10
N VAL A 105 22.35 -2.36 12.87
CA VAL A 105 21.45 -1.32 12.34
C VAL A 105 20.68 -0.65 13.47
N LYS A 106 20.79 0.68 13.54
CA LYS A 106 19.95 1.56 14.36
C LYS A 106 19.15 2.47 13.45
N VAL A 107 17.89 2.71 13.81
CA VAL A 107 16.99 3.56 13.03
C VAL A 107 16.47 4.69 13.91
N LYS A 108 16.41 5.91 13.36
CA LYS A 108 15.72 7.06 13.92
C LYS A 108 14.64 7.53 12.93
N GLU A 109 13.54 8.06 13.46
CA GLU A 109 12.53 8.72 12.64
C GLU A 109 13.11 10.02 12.08
N GLY A 110 12.98 10.23 10.77
CA GLY A 110 13.39 11.45 10.09
C GLY A 110 12.34 12.55 10.20
N SER A 111 12.65 13.77 9.73
CA SER A 111 11.80 14.95 9.96
C SER A 111 10.76 15.23 8.85
N VAL A 112 10.79 14.50 7.74
CA VAL A 112 9.87 14.73 6.61
C VAL A 112 8.40 14.63 7.05
N ARG A 113 7.50 15.31 6.34
CA ARG A 113 6.06 15.16 6.55
C ARG A 113 5.63 13.72 6.22
N LYS A 114 4.97 13.04 7.17
CA LYS A 114 4.52 11.65 7.04
C LYS A 114 3.13 11.57 6.44
N GLU A 115 3.01 11.98 5.19
CA GLU A 115 1.74 11.94 4.46
C GLU A 115 1.72 10.79 3.45
N LEU A 116 0.67 9.97 3.50
CA LEU A 116 0.42 8.91 2.51
C LEU A 116 -0.86 9.24 1.73
N MET A 117 -1.08 8.51 0.64
CA MET A 117 -2.31 8.58 -0.15
C MET A 117 -3.02 7.23 -0.08
N GLN A 118 -4.29 7.21 0.30
CA GLN A 118 -5.10 6.00 0.26
C GLN A 118 -5.10 5.44 -1.17
N GLN A 119 -4.95 4.12 -1.30
CA GLN A 119 -4.75 3.41 -2.56
C GLN A 119 -3.56 3.92 -3.40
N GLY A 120 -2.67 4.77 -2.85
CA GLY A 120 -1.54 5.36 -3.57
C GLY A 120 -0.19 4.97 -2.99
N TRP A 121 0.84 5.06 -3.83
CA TRP A 121 2.24 4.91 -3.43
C TRP A 121 2.88 6.29 -3.25
N ARG A 122 3.70 6.44 -2.21
CA ARG A 122 4.58 7.58 -1.98
C ARG A 122 6.02 7.12 -1.90
N ALA A 123 6.95 7.92 -2.40
CA ALA A 123 8.38 7.69 -2.28
C ALA A 123 8.94 8.55 -1.15
N PHE A 124 9.82 7.97 -0.33
CA PHE A 124 10.50 8.65 0.76
C PHE A 124 12.00 8.41 0.68
N LEU A 125 12.78 9.43 1.04
CA LEU A 125 14.21 9.28 1.22
C LEU A 125 14.51 8.57 2.55
N ILE A 126 15.54 7.73 2.52
CA ILE A 126 16.11 7.05 3.67
C ILE A 126 17.59 7.42 3.70
N ARG A 127 18.03 8.09 4.76
CA ARG A 127 19.44 8.44 4.97
C ARG A 127 20.17 7.25 5.57
N VAL A 128 21.30 6.86 4.99
CA VAL A 128 22.13 5.76 5.51
C VAL A 128 23.52 6.29 5.84
N HIS A 129 23.86 6.30 7.13
CA HIS A 129 25.21 6.48 7.63
C HIS A 129 25.83 5.09 7.85
N ASN A 130 26.87 4.78 7.08
CA ASN A 130 27.47 3.45 7.01
C ASN A 130 28.92 3.51 7.51
N GLU A 131 29.08 3.48 8.83
CA GLU A 131 30.40 3.50 9.49
C GLU A 131 31.21 2.23 9.18
N ALA A 132 30.53 1.10 8.91
CA ALA A 132 31.17 -0.16 8.56
C ALA A 132 31.76 -0.19 7.15
N GLY A 133 31.37 0.71 6.25
CA GLY A 133 31.83 0.72 4.85
C GLY A 133 31.46 -0.53 4.06
N ILE A 134 30.40 -1.24 4.46
CA ILE A 134 29.94 -2.49 3.83
C ILE A 134 28.85 -2.23 2.77
N ASN A 135 28.60 -3.20 1.90
CA ASN A 135 27.69 -3.05 0.76
C ASN A 135 26.51 -4.04 0.75
N PRO A 136 25.78 -4.28 1.85
CA PRO A 136 24.67 -5.22 1.87
C PRO A 136 23.44 -4.70 1.11
N GLU A 137 22.45 -5.56 0.89
CA GLU A 137 21.11 -5.10 0.53
C GLU A 137 20.40 -4.57 1.77
N LEU A 138 19.96 -3.32 1.72
CA LEU A 138 19.11 -2.73 2.76
C LEU A 138 17.68 -3.22 2.58
N LYS A 139 17.11 -3.78 3.64
CA LYS A 139 15.74 -4.30 3.67
C LYS A 139 14.89 -3.47 4.62
N VAL A 140 13.63 -3.31 4.25
CA VAL A 140 12.59 -2.68 5.05
C VAL A 140 11.48 -3.69 5.29
N GLU A 141 11.02 -3.77 6.54
CA GLU A 141 9.99 -4.69 7.00
C GLU A 141 9.02 -3.94 7.89
N SER A 142 7.75 -4.36 7.89
CA SER A 142 6.75 -3.82 8.80
C SER A 142 5.71 -4.90 9.11
N PRO A 143 5.30 -5.08 10.38
CA PRO A 143 4.16 -5.94 10.70
C PRO A 143 2.89 -5.45 9.99
N ASN A 144 2.75 -4.14 9.78
CA ASN A 144 1.63 -3.55 9.06
C ASN A 144 1.66 -3.82 7.55
N ALA A 145 2.78 -4.30 7.01
CA ALA A 145 2.91 -4.77 5.63
C ALA A 145 2.88 -6.29 5.47
N ALA A 146 2.62 -7.02 6.56
CA ALA A 146 2.46 -8.47 6.50
C ALA A 146 1.33 -8.86 5.53
N PRO A 147 1.41 -10.05 4.91
CA PRO A 147 0.39 -10.49 3.95
C PRO A 147 -1.02 -10.49 4.55
N VAL A 148 -2.01 -9.94 3.84
CA VAL A 148 -3.43 -9.96 4.28
C VAL A 148 -4.14 -11.28 3.93
N TYR A 149 -3.47 -12.12 3.14
CA TYR A 149 -3.94 -13.44 2.74
C TYR A 149 -2.79 -14.44 2.70
N GLN A 150 -3.15 -15.71 2.68
CA GLN A 150 -2.25 -16.80 2.38
C GLN A 150 -2.80 -17.65 1.25
N LYS A 151 -1.94 -17.99 0.29
CA LYS A 151 -2.31 -18.87 -0.84
C LYS A 151 -2.34 -20.33 -0.38
N GLY A 152 -3.24 -21.10 -0.97
CA GLY A 152 -3.22 -22.55 -0.91
C GLY A 152 -1.87 -23.16 -1.27
N LYS A 153 -1.29 -23.97 -0.38
CA LYS A 153 -0.12 -24.82 -0.70
C LYS A 153 -0.54 -26.29 -0.75
N GLY A 154 -0.77 -26.81 -1.95
CA GLY A 154 -1.15 -28.21 -2.17
C GLY A 154 -2.63 -28.50 -1.82
N ALA A 155 -2.97 -29.78 -1.66
CA ALA A 155 -4.35 -30.26 -1.48
C ALA A 155 -4.85 -30.16 -0.03
N ARG A 156 -4.75 -28.99 0.60
CA ARG A 156 -5.14 -28.75 2.00
C ARG A 156 -6.65 -28.64 2.13
N GLN A 157 -7.29 -29.53 2.88
CA GLN A 157 -8.76 -29.58 2.96
C GLN A 157 -9.37 -28.64 4.02
N GLN A 158 -8.67 -28.36 5.12
CA GLN A 158 -9.12 -27.51 6.23
C GLN A 158 -7.98 -26.61 6.76
N PRO A 159 -7.43 -25.74 5.92
CA PRO A 159 -6.19 -25.03 6.23
C PRO A 159 -6.30 -24.13 7.49
N ARG A 160 -7.49 -23.64 7.87
CA ARG A 160 -7.65 -22.81 9.09
C ARG A 160 -7.72 -23.58 10.41
N THR A 161 -8.04 -24.88 10.40
CA THR A 161 -8.02 -25.70 11.62
C THR A 161 -6.64 -26.32 11.86
N ASP A 162 -5.91 -26.60 10.79
CA ASP A 162 -4.69 -27.42 10.85
C ASP A 162 -3.42 -26.57 11.02
N GLU A 163 -3.48 -25.26 10.74
CA GLU A 163 -2.34 -24.34 10.80
C GLU A 163 -2.74 -22.96 11.36
N GLN A 164 -1.78 -22.28 12.01
CA GLN A 164 -1.90 -20.85 12.31
C GLN A 164 -1.62 -20.05 11.03
N LEU A 165 -2.67 -19.63 10.35
CA LEU A 165 -2.59 -18.77 9.15
C LEU A 165 -2.82 -17.29 9.51
N VAL A 166 -2.96 -16.43 8.49
CA VAL A 166 -3.38 -15.04 8.69
C VAL A 166 -4.70 -15.02 9.48
N ASN A 167 -4.74 -14.35 10.63
CA ASN A 167 -5.98 -14.21 11.38
C ASN A 167 -6.81 -13.07 10.76
N PRO A 168 -8.11 -13.25 10.46
CA PRO A 168 -8.97 -12.15 10.01
C PRO A 168 -8.89 -10.90 10.90
N ALA A 169 -8.65 -11.07 12.21
CA ALA A 169 -8.47 -9.97 13.16
C ALA A 169 -7.23 -9.10 12.89
N ASP A 170 -6.22 -9.63 12.21
CA ASP A 170 -4.98 -8.89 11.89
C ASP A 170 -5.10 -8.08 10.59
N VAL A 171 -6.08 -8.41 9.72
CA VAL A 171 -6.24 -7.79 8.39
C VAL A 171 -6.43 -6.26 8.45
N PRO A 172 -7.17 -5.70 9.42
CA PRO A 172 -7.25 -4.25 9.61
C PRO A 172 -5.89 -3.60 9.86
N ASP A 173 -5.04 -4.22 10.68
CA ASP A 173 -3.71 -3.68 11.04
C ASP A 173 -2.67 -3.86 9.93
N ARG A 174 -2.92 -4.74 8.96
CA ARG A 174 -2.09 -5.00 7.77
C ARG A 174 -2.46 -4.10 6.58
N TRP A 175 -2.49 -2.79 6.81
CA TRP A 175 -2.97 -1.77 5.88
C TRP A 175 -1.88 -1.18 4.95
N LEU A 176 -0.59 -1.38 5.27
CA LEU A 176 0.57 -0.78 4.61
C LEU A 176 1.11 -1.72 3.53
N ASP A 177 1.78 -1.24 2.49
CA ASP A 177 2.81 -2.02 1.77
C ASP A 177 4.10 -1.20 1.70
N VAL A 178 5.26 -1.85 1.73
CA VAL A 178 6.54 -1.14 1.79
C VAL A 178 7.64 -1.92 1.09
N THR A 179 8.47 -1.22 0.33
CA THR A 179 9.60 -1.81 -0.38
C THR A 179 10.72 -0.79 -0.59
N MET A 180 11.96 -1.26 -0.67
CA MET A 180 13.08 -0.42 -1.13
C MET A 180 13.09 -0.36 -2.65
N LEU A 181 13.33 0.82 -3.22
CA LEU A 181 13.46 1.01 -4.66
C LEU A 181 14.81 0.46 -5.14
N ASN A 182 14.85 -0.84 -5.42
CA ASN A 182 16.06 -1.58 -5.78
C ASN A 182 16.15 -1.87 -7.29
N ARG A 183 15.83 -0.88 -8.14
CA ARG A 183 15.90 -0.97 -9.60
C ARG A 183 16.60 0.26 -10.19
N GLU A 184 17.01 0.16 -11.46
CA GLU A 184 17.67 1.26 -12.18
C GLU A 184 16.86 2.57 -12.05
N PRO A 185 17.54 3.72 -11.81
CA PRO A 185 19.00 3.92 -11.79
C PRO A 185 19.71 3.55 -10.46
N LEU A 186 18.96 3.12 -9.42
CA LEU A 186 19.52 2.69 -8.15
C LEU A 186 20.03 1.24 -8.22
N LYS A 187 20.95 0.91 -7.31
CA LYS A 187 21.49 -0.46 -7.17
C LYS A 187 20.78 -1.17 -6.01
N PRO A 188 20.60 -2.50 -6.07
CA PRO A 188 20.00 -3.26 -4.96
C PRO A 188 20.83 -3.25 -3.68
N ARG A 189 22.15 -3.05 -3.80
CA ARG A 189 23.09 -3.07 -2.68
C ARG A 189 23.58 -1.66 -2.39
N LEU A 190 23.82 -1.39 -1.11
CA LEU A 190 24.52 -0.22 -0.61
C LEU A 190 25.88 -0.08 -1.30
N SER A 191 26.34 1.16 -1.44
CA SER A 191 27.58 1.48 -2.16
C SER A 191 28.84 1.20 -1.35
N GLY A 192 28.72 1.14 -0.02
CA GLY A 192 29.87 1.14 0.90
C GLY A 192 30.40 2.53 1.23
N LEU A 193 29.80 3.59 0.68
CA LEU A 193 30.10 4.96 1.09
C LEU A 193 29.65 5.21 2.53
N ALA A 194 30.37 6.05 3.25
CA ALA A 194 29.98 6.43 4.60
C ALA A 194 28.61 7.11 4.64
N LEU A 195 28.20 7.81 3.57
CA LEU A 195 26.88 8.40 3.43
C LEU A 195 26.27 8.03 2.07
N GLU A 196 25.02 7.57 2.11
CA GLU A 196 24.19 7.42 0.92
C GLU A 196 22.70 7.63 1.24
N TYR A 197 21.93 7.98 0.21
CA TYR A 197 20.47 8.14 0.29
C TYR A 197 19.81 7.05 -0.54
N CYS A 198 18.87 6.34 0.07
CA CYS A 198 18.05 5.33 -0.57
C CYS A 198 16.61 5.82 -0.69
N VAL A 199 15.80 5.14 -1.50
CA VAL A 199 14.37 5.45 -1.67
C VAL A 199 13.53 4.27 -1.20
N ALA A 200 12.57 4.52 -0.31
CA ALA A 200 11.54 3.57 0.07
C ALA A 200 10.21 3.97 -0.57
N LEU A 201 9.50 3.00 -1.14
CA LEU A 201 8.13 3.17 -1.61
C LEU A 201 7.16 2.65 -0.55
N ILE A 202 6.18 3.47 -0.19
CA ILE A 202 5.19 3.15 0.83
C ILE A 202 3.79 3.33 0.25
N TYR A 203 2.96 2.30 0.40
CA TYR A 203 1.56 2.28 -0.01
C TYR A 203 0.65 2.28 1.22
N SER A 204 -0.48 2.98 1.13
CA SER A 204 -1.57 2.85 2.10
C SER A 204 -2.82 2.28 1.45
N ARG A 205 -3.40 1.21 2.02
CA ARG A 205 -4.76 0.76 1.67
C ARG A 205 -5.81 1.72 2.25
N ASP A 206 -5.55 2.27 3.42
CA ASP A 206 -6.54 2.89 4.29
C ASP A 206 -6.33 4.42 4.42
N VAL A 207 -7.38 5.11 4.84
CA VAL A 207 -7.41 6.56 5.06
C VAL A 207 -7.32 6.91 6.55
N GLY A 208 -6.84 8.11 6.85
CA GLY A 208 -6.77 8.70 8.19
C GLY A 208 -5.42 8.49 8.88
N LYS A 209 -5.40 8.78 10.19
CA LYS A 209 -4.21 8.56 11.01
C LYS A 209 -3.95 7.06 11.15
N ARG A 210 -2.74 6.62 10.79
CA ARG A 210 -2.32 5.21 10.88
C ARG A 210 -0.87 5.14 11.32
N GLU A 211 -0.60 4.38 12.38
CA GLU A 211 0.76 4.12 12.81
C GLU A 211 1.28 2.85 12.11
N ALA A 212 2.52 2.90 11.63
CA ALA A 212 3.25 1.73 11.19
C ALA A 212 4.61 1.64 11.88
N SER A 213 4.99 0.42 12.26
CA SER A 213 6.36 0.15 12.72
C SER A 213 7.22 -0.20 11.51
N LEU A 214 8.22 0.62 11.19
CA LEU A 214 9.17 0.36 10.10
C LEU A 214 10.49 -0.14 10.67
N ALA A 215 10.86 -1.36 10.33
CA ALA A 215 12.12 -1.98 10.72
C ALA A 215 13.07 -2.07 9.51
N PHE A 216 14.34 -1.77 9.73
CA PHE A 216 15.38 -1.91 8.71
C PHE A 216 16.42 -2.95 9.12
N ASN A 217 16.94 -3.71 8.16
CA ASN A 217 18.00 -4.68 8.38
C ASN A 217 18.87 -4.85 7.13
N ILE A 218 20.04 -5.47 7.30
CA ILE A 218 21.01 -5.70 6.22
C ILE A 218 21.39 -7.19 6.10
N GLY A 219 20.57 -8.10 6.64
CA GLY A 219 20.82 -9.54 6.70
C GLY A 219 20.49 -10.18 8.06
N GLN A 220 20.74 -11.48 8.19
CA GLN A 220 20.52 -12.20 9.45
C GLN A 220 21.51 -11.73 10.53
N GLY A 221 21.00 -11.53 11.76
CA GLY A 221 21.82 -11.17 12.92
C GLY A 221 22.24 -9.70 13.02
N THR A 222 21.74 -8.83 12.14
CA THR A 222 22.13 -7.40 12.08
C THR A 222 21.25 -6.49 12.93
N GLN A 223 20.30 -7.08 13.66
CA GLN A 223 19.40 -6.37 14.57
C GLN A 223 20.21 -5.94 15.80
N ASP A 224 20.20 -4.65 16.11
CA ASP A 224 20.80 -4.19 17.37
C ASP A 224 19.99 -4.73 18.56
N ILE A 225 20.68 -4.97 19.67
CA ILE A 225 20.08 -5.51 20.90
C ILE A 225 19.05 -4.50 21.42
N GLY A 226 17.80 -4.96 21.63
CA GLY A 226 16.73 -4.14 22.19
C GLY A 226 15.85 -3.40 21.17
N PHE A 227 15.60 -3.98 19.98
CA PHE A 227 14.61 -3.50 18.99
C PHE A 227 14.88 -2.10 18.41
N ARG A 228 16.13 -1.63 18.43
CA ARG A 228 16.51 -0.28 17.95
C ARG A 228 16.55 -0.13 16.43
N ASN A 229 16.27 -1.20 15.70
CA ASN A 229 16.21 -1.19 14.25
C ASN A 229 14.80 -0.91 13.71
N ALA A 230 13.83 -0.64 14.60
CA ALA A 230 12.45 -0.33 14.25
C ALA A 230 12.01 1.02 14.84
N VAL A 231 11.21 1.77 14.08
CA VAL A 231 10.63 3.05 14.51
C VAL A 231 9.13 3.05 14.26
N PRO A 232 8.29 3.37 15.28
CA PRO A 232 6.89 3.64 15.04
C PRO A 232 6.75 5.01 14.36
N ILE A 233 6.00 5.07 13.26
CA ILE A 233 5.76 6.30 12.51
C ILE A 233 4.26 6.47 12.33
N LEU A 234 3.73 7.61 12.79
CA LEU A 234 2.34 8.01 12.58
C LEU A 234 2.18 8.73 11.24
N PHE A 235 1.49 8.09 10.29
CA PHE A 235 1.17 8.64 8.99
C PHE A 235 -0.20 9.34 8.97
N ASP A 236 -0.29 10.41 8.20
CA ASP A 236 -1.52 11.04 7.75
C ASP A 236 -1.89 10.51 6.36
N CYS A 237 -2.77 9.50 6.30
CA CYS A 237 -3.20 8.93 5.02
C CYS A 237 -4.36 9.77 4.47
N ARG A 238 -4.10 10.54 3.41
CA ARG A 238 -5.10 11.38 2.72
C ARG A 238 -6.13 10.50 2.00
N PRO A 239 -7.41 10.92 1.95
CA PRO A 239 -8.43 10.16 1.23
C PRO A 239 -8.13 10.11 -0.26
N ALA A 240 -8.43 8.97 -0.87
CA ALA A 240 -8.56 8.83 -2.30
C ALA A 240 -9.85 9.48 -2.78
N VAL A 241 -10.03 9.49 -4.11
CA VAL A 241 -11.27 9.90 -4.75
C VAL A 241 -12.17 8.68 -4.88
N ASN A 242 -13.40 8.81 -4.40
CA ASN A 242 -14.43 7.81 -4.61
C ASN A 242 -14.92 7.89 -6.07
N VAL A 243 -14.40 7.03 -6.94
CA VAL A 243 -14.75 7.02 -8.37
C VAL A 243 -15.96 6.12 -8.60
N LYS A 244 -17.12 6.73 -8.78
CA LYS A 244 -18.38 6.06 -9.11
C LYS A 244 -18.42 5.63 -10.56
N LEU A 245 -18.88 4.41 -10.81
CA LEU A 245 -18.90 3.78 -12.13
C LEU A 245 -20.34 3.67 -12.62
N ASN A 246 -20.66 4.35 -13.73
CA ASN A 246 -21.93 4.17 -14.42
C ASN A 246 -21.70 3.19 -15.57
N ILE A 247 -22.14 1.95 -15.42
CA ILE A 247 -21.85 0.84 -16.35
C ILE A 247 -23.14 0.43 -17.06
N ARG A 248 -23.20 0.68 -18.37
CA ARG A 248 -24.36 0.34 -19.21
C ARG A 248 -23.98 -0.71 -20.25
N ASP A 249 -24.82 -1.72 -20.40
CA ASP A 249 -24.73 -2.69 -21.49
C ASP A 249 -25.22 -2.08 -22.83
N VAL A 250 -25.18 -2.85 -23.92
CA VAL A 250 -25.54 -2.41 -25.27
C VAL A 250 -27.00 -2.01 -25.43
N ASP A 251 -27.90 -2.56 -24.60
CA ASP A 251 -29.32 -2.22 -24.53
C ASP A 251 -29.61 -1.03 -23.60
N GLY A 252 -28.60 -0.54 -22.88
CA GLY A 252 -28.72 0.55 -21.92
C GLY A 252 -29.04 0.11 -20.50
N GLU A 253 -29.16 -1.19 -20.22
CA GLU A 253 -29.44 -1.70 -18.88
C GLU A 253 -28.18 -1.67 -17.98
N PRO A 254 -28.34 -1.54 -16.64
CA PRO A 254 -27.24 -1.57 -15.68
C PRO A 254 -26.47 -2.91 -15.68
N THR A 255 -25.15 -2.75 -15.84
CA THR A 255 -24.12 -3.77 -15.99
C THR A 255 -23.42 -4.31 -14.71
N THR A 256 -22.78 -5.49 -14.75
CA THR A 256 -21.50 -5.78 -14.07
C THR A 256 -20.44 -6.00 -15.14
N ALA A 257 -19.23 -5.48 -14.95
CA ALA A 257 -18.13 -5.63 -15.91
C ALA A 257 -16.79 -5.85 -15.20
N ALA A 258 -15.83 -6.41 -15.93
CA ALA A 258 -14.43 -6.50 -15.54
C ALA A 258 -13.69 -5.21 -15.88
N LEU A 259 -12.96 -4.64 -14.93
CA LEU A 259 -12.15 -3.42 -15.10
C LEU A 259 -10.69 -3.70 -14.78
N VAL A 260 -9.80 -3.41 -15.72
CA VAL A 260 -8.35 -3.31 -15.49
C VAL A 260 -7.98 -1.84 -15.44
N ILE A 261 -7.57 -1.36 -14.27
CA ILE A 261 -7.20 0.05 -14.04
C ILE A 261 -5.70 0.13 -13.84
N ARG A 262 -5.02 0.93 -14.66
CA ARG A 262 -3.58 1.19 -14.55
C ARG A 262 -3.29 2.67 -14.52
N ASP A 263 -2.33 3.08 -13.70
CA ASP A 263 -1.81 4.44 -13.77
C ASP A 263 -0.73 4.58 -14.85
N ALA A 264 -0.13 5.77 -14.96
CA ALA A 264 0.94 6.07 -15.92
C ALA A 264 2.21 5.23 -15.72
N LEU A 265 2.43 4.64 -14.53
CA LEU A 265 3.56 3.76 -14.25
C LEU A 265 3.21 2.27 -14.45
N GLY A 266 1.99 1.98 -14.93
CA GLY A 266 1.49 0.63 -15.16
C GLY A 266 1.07 -0.13 -13.90
N ARG A 267 1.05 0.53 -12.73
CA ARG A 267 0.60 -0.05 -11.46
C ARG A 267 -0.89 -0.36 -11.54
N VAL A 268 -1.31 -1.51 -11.02
CA VAL A 268 -2.70 -1.97 -11.10
C VAL A 268 -3.47 -1.55 -9.85
N TYR A 269 -4.71 -1.07 -10.02
CA TYR A 269 -5.57 -0.60 -8.95
C TYR A 269 -6.85 -1.45 -8.84
N PRO A 270 -7.32 -1.78 -7.62
CA PRO A 270 -6.65 -1.61 -6.32
C PRO A 270 -5.34 -2.41 -6.25
N HIS A 271 -4.42 -2.10 -5.34
CA HIS A 271 -3.12 -2.80 -5.29
C HIS A 271 -3.31 -4.31 -4.99
N PRO A 272 -2.88 -5.23 -5.89
CA PRO A 272 -3.18 -6.65 -5.76
C PRO A 272 -2.77 -7.29 -4.42
N ALA A 273 -1.61 -6.93 -3.86
CA ALA A 273 -1.13 -7.52 -2.60
C ALA A 273 -1.98 -7.16 -1.37
N ARG A 274 -2.95 -6.25 -1.52
CA ARG A 274 -3.86 -5.81 -0.47
C ARG A 274 -5.33 -6.12 -0.79
N ARG A 275 -5.59 -6.93 -1.81
CA ARG A 275 -6.95 -7.35 -2.18
C ARG A 275 -7.38 -8.61 -1.43
N LEU A 276 -8.64 -8.59 -1.00
CA LEU A 276 -9.41 -9.74 -0.55
C LEU A 276 -10.70 -9.79 -1.38
N ALA A 277 -11.42 -10.91 -1.31
CA ALA A 277 -12.75 -11.03 -1.91
C ALA A 277 -13.61 -9.77 -1.62
N PRO A 278 -14.29 -9.20 -2.63
CA PRO A 278 -14.51 -9.76 -3.96
C PRO A 278 -13.38 -9.51 -4.99
N ASP A 279 -12.31 -8.80 -4.62
CA ASP A 279 -11.21 -8.47 -5.53
C ASP A 279 -10.07 -9.48 -5.38
N PHE A 280 -9.78 -10.24 -6.44
CA PHE A 280 -8.77 -11.30 -6.32
C PHE A 280 -7.37 -10.76 -6.54
N PHE A 281 -6.43 -11.12 -5.66
CA PHE A 281 -5.04 -10.64 -5.70
C PHE A 281 -4.26 -11.14 -6.92
N PHE A 282 -4.71 -12.24 -7.54
CA PHE A 282 -4.04 -12.88 -8.69
C PHE A 282 -4.64 -12.44 -10.03
N HIS A 283 -5.68 -11.62 -10.01
CA HIS A 283 -6.24 -10.99 -11.21
C HIS A 283 -5.72 -9.57 -11.36
N HIS A 284 -5.56 -9.13 -12.61
CA HIS A 284 -5.38 -7.70 -12.86
C HIS A 284 -6.71 -6.97 -12.73
N GLN A 285 -7.77 -7.57 -13.29
CA GLN A 285 -9.12 -7.01 -13.27
C GLN A 285 -9.78 -7.11 -11.90
N VAL A 286 -10.71 -6.19 -11.65
CA VAL A 286 -11.72 -6.25 -10.60
C VAL A 286 -13.10 -6.15 -11.23
N TYR A 287 -14.13 -6.63 -10.53
CA TYR A 287 -15.50 -6.61 -11.03
C TYR A 287 -16.33 -5.58 -10.29
N ARG A 288 -16.99 -4.70 -11.03
CA ARG A 288 -17.92 -3.72 -10.48
C ARG A 288 -19.24 -3.74 -11.21
N ARG A 289 -20.32 -3.58 -10.45
CA ARG A 289 -21.67 -3.34 -10.93
C ARG A 289 -21.90 -1.84 -11.12
N ASP A 290 -22.81 -1.48 -12.03
CA ASP A 290 -23.34 -0.13 -12.16
C ASP A 290 -23.69 0.47 -10.79
N GLY A 291 -23.21 1.69 -10.56
CA GLY A 291 -23.40 2.44 -9.34
C GLY A 291 -22.40 2.13 -8.23
N GLU A 292 -21.61 1.05 -8.33
CA GLU A 292 -20.48 0.81 -7.42
C GLU A 292 -19.33 1.76 -7.70
N SER A 293 -18.34 1.77 -6.81
CA SER A 293 -17.20 2.65 -6.89
C SER A 293 -15.86 1.95 -6.68
N ILE A 294 -14.80 2.70 -6.97
CA ILE A 294 -13.42 2.33 -6.68
C ILE A 294 -12.67 3.56 -6.16
N GLU A 295 -11.89 3.36 -5.11
CA GLU A 295 -11.04 4.40 -4.56
C GLU A 295 -9.77 4.54 -5.41
N LEU A 296 -9.55 5.73 -5.98
CA LEU A 296 -8.37 6.04 -6.78
C LEU A 296 -7.72 7.33 -6.31
N PRO A 297 -6.39 7.38 -6.14
CA PRO A 297 -5.67 8.64 -6.01
C PRO A 297 -6.00 9.61 -7.16
N PRO A 298 -5.92 10.93 -6.94
CA PRO A 298 -5.90 11.88 -8.05
C PRO A 298 -4.77 11.56 -9.03
N GLY A 299 -5.06 11.55 -10.33
CA GLY A 299 -4.08 11.14 -11.33
C GLY A 299 -4.68 10.73 -12.68
N ARG A 300 -3.82 10.28 -13.60
CA ARG A 300 -4.22 9.75 -14.92
C ARG A 300 -4.19 8.23 -14.92
N TYR A 301 -5.24 7.64 -15.46
CA TYR A 301 -5.44 6.20 -15.51
C TYR A 301 -5.86 5.74 -16.91
N SER A 302 -5.32 4.61 -17.35
CA SER A 302 -5.87 3.82 -18.45
C SER A 302 -6.79 2.75 -17.84
N VAL A 303 -8.07 2.80 -18.20
CA VAL A 303 -9.09 1.84 -17.77
C VAL A 303 -9.51 1.00 -18.96
N THR A 304 -9.32 -0.32 -18.89
CA THR A 304 -9.88 -1.27 -19.86
C THR A 304 -11.07 -1.97 -19.24
N VAL A 305 -12.23 -1.89 -19.89
CA VAL A 305 -13.48 -2.52 -19.43
C VAL A 305 -13.94 -3.56 -20.44
N THR A 306 -14.31 -4.75 -19.97
CA THR A 306 -14.90 -5.81 -20.79
C THR A 306 -15.94 -6.59 -20.00
N ARG A 307 -16.73 -7.40 -20.70
CA ARG A 307 -17.73 -8.29 -20.11
C ARG A 307 -17.69 -9.69 -20.74
N GLY A 308 -16.50 -10.26 -20.86
CA GLY A 308 -16.28 -11.54 -21.52
C GLY A 308 -16.04 -11.48 -23.03
N PRO A 309 -15.91 -12.64 -23.69
CA PRO A 309 -15.42 -12.76 -25.08
C PRO A 309 -16.39 -12.24 -26.15
N GLU A 310 -17.67 -12.06 -25.82
CA GLU A 310 -18.67 -11.49 -26.72
C GLU A 310 -18.58 -9.96 -26.85
N TYR A 311 -17.71 -9.33 -26.06
CA TYR A 311 -17.53 -7.89 -25.99
C TYR A 311 -16.19 -7.44 -26.55
N VAL A 312 -16.19 -6.25 -27.14
CA VAL A 312 -14.96 -5.53 -27.51
C VAL A 312 -14.50 -4.77 -26.28
N PRO A 313 -13.24 -4.97 -25.81
CA PRO A 313 -12.73 -4.21 -24.67
C PRO A 313 -12.74 -2.71 -24.94
N VAL A 314 -13.43 -1.96 -24.07
CA VAL A 314 -13.49 -0.50 -24.11
C VAL A 314 -12.28 0.05 -23.37
N LYS A 315 -11.49 0.92 -24.00
CA LYS A 315 -10.34 1.58 -23.38
C LYS A 315 -10.66 3.05 -23.14
N LEU A 316 -10.43 3.51 -21.92
CA LEU A 316 -10.72 4.87 -21.47
C LEU A 316 -9.46 5.47 -20.84
N ASP A 317 -9.12 6.69 -21.22
CA ASP A 317 -8.15 7.52 -20.51
C ASP A 317 -8.91 8.42 -19.52
N VAL A 318 -8.77 8.12 -18.23
CA VAL A 318 -9.51 8.79 -17.15
C VAL A 318 -8.55 9.69 -16.38
N THR A 319 -8.90 10.96 -16.21
CA THR A 319 -8.19 11.88 -15.31
C THR A 319 -9.04 12.06 -14.05
N VAL A 320 -8.60 11.47 -12.95
CA VAL A 320 -9.23 11.58 -11.63
C VAL A 320 -8.77 12.90 -10.99
N PRO A 321 -9.68 13.85 -10.72
CA PRO A 321 -9.33 15.16 -10.17
C PRO A 321 -9.05 15.07 -8.65
N GLU A 322 -8.48 16.12 -8.06
CA GLU A 322 -8.43 16.25 -6.61
C GLU A 322 -9.81 16.69 -6.07
N ALA A 323 -10.68 15.71 -5.80
CA ALA A 323 -12.04 15.91 -5.32
C ALA A 323 -12.47 14.74 -4.41
N ALA A 324 -13.59 14.89 -3.70
CA ALA A 324 -14.13 13.80 -2.88
C ALA A 324 -14.70 12.65 -3.73
N GLU A 325 -15.37 12.99 -4.84
CA GLU A 325 -16.01 12.03 -5.73
C GLU A 325 -15.76 12.39 -7.20
N HIS A 326 -15.76 11.37 -8.05
CA HIS A 326 -15.70 11.51 -9.50
C HIS A 326 -16.57 10.43 -10.14
N THR A 327 -17.15 10.70 -11.31
CA THR A 327 -18.01 9.72 -12.00
C THR A 327 -17.42 9.40 -13.38
N VAL A 328 -17.39 8.10 -13.71
CA VAL A 328 -16.95 7.60 -15.01
C VAL A 328 -18.08 6.85 -15.68
N ASP A 329 -18.50 7.34 -16.84
CA ASP A 329 -19.52 6.69 -17.67
C ASP A 329 -18.88 5.68 -18.62
N ILE A 330 -19.39 4.45 -18.58
CA ILE A 330 -18.90 3.31 -19.35
C ILE A 330 -20.08 2.71 -20.12
N LYS A 331 -19.94 2.67 -21.44
CA LYS A 331 -20.88 1.99 -22.33
C LYS A 331 -20.18 0.82 -23.01
N LEU A 332 -20.64 -0.40 -22.73
CA LEU A 332 -20.08 -1.61 -23.31
C LEU A 332 -20.42 -1.73 -24.79
N GLN A 333 -19.56 -2.46 -25.51
CA GLN A 333 -19.74 -2.75 -26.93
C GLN A 333 -19.69 -4.26 -27.14
N ARG A 334 -20.83 -4.84 -27.53
CA ARG A 334 -20.95 -6.27 -27.85
C ARG A 334 -20.81 -6.47 -29.36
N TRP A 335 -19.93 -7.37 -29.79
CA TRP A 335 -19.72 -7.66 -31.23
C TRP A 335 -20.54 -8.85 -31.72
N ILE A 336 -20.95 -9.74 -30.83
CA ILE A 336 -21.85 -10.86 -31.12
C ILE A 336 -22.71 -11.16 -29.90
N HIS A 337 -23.95 -11.56 -30.09
CA HIS A 337 -24.83 -12.02 -29.00
C HIS A 337 -25.34 -13.41 -29.34
N VAL A 338 -24.56 -14.44 -29.01
CA VAL A 338 -24.87 -15.81 -29.47
C VAL A 338 -26.06 -16.43 -28.72
N ALA A 339 -26.39 -15.94 -27.53
CA ALA A 339 -27.60 -16.34 -26.79
C ALA A 339 -28.89 -16.01 -27.55
N LYS A 340 -28.91 -14.92 -28.34
CA LYS A 340 -30.04 -14.62 -29.26
C LYS A 340 -30.19 -15.64 -30.39
N ARG A 341 -29.22 -16.53 -30.57
CA ARG A 341 -29.22 -17.64 -31.53
C ARG A 341 -29.35 -19.01 -30.84
N GLY A 342 -29.67 -19.04 -29.55
CA GLY A 342 -29.82 -20.26 -28.76
C GLY A 342 -28.50 -20.90 -28.28
N TRP A 343 -27.37 -20.19 -28.40
CA TRP A 343 -26.07 -20.63 -27.89
C TRP A 343 -25.71 -19.86 -26.64
N TYR A 344 -25.46 -20.56 -25.53
CA TYR A 344 -25.21 -19.92 -24.24
C TYR A 344 -23.74 -20.07 -23.85
N SER A 345 -23.14 -18.97 -23.38
CA SER A 345 -21.76 -18.96 -22.88
C SER A 345 -21.70 -19.74 -21.56
N GLY A 346 -20.72 -20.63 -21.42
CA GLY A 346 -20.60 -21.45 -20.22
C GLY A 346 -19.15 -21.75 -19.88
N ASP A 347 -18.83 -21.67 -18.58
CA ASP A 347 -17.59 -22.20 -18.03
C ASP A 347 -17.94 -23.30 -17.03
N HIS A 348 -17.56 -24.53 -17.37
CA HIS A 348 -17.85 -25.71 -16.56
C HIS A 348 -16.74 -26.06 -15.57
N HIS A 349 -15.67 -25.25 -15.49
CA HIS A 349 -14.47 -25.54 -14.70
C HIS A 349 -14.00 -24.30 -13.94
N VAL A 350 -14.89 -23.71 -13.13
CA VAL A 350 -14.56 -22.57 -12.27
C VAL A 350 -14.14 -23.09 -10.89
N HIS A 351 -13.02 -22.64 -10.36
CA HIS A 351 -12.63 -22.97 -8.99
C HIS A 351 -12.81 -21.78 -8.05
N ALA A 352 -13.37 -22.05 -6.86
CA ALA A 352 -13.47 -21.10 -5.75
C ALA A 352 -12.38 -21.32 -4.66
N ALA A 353 -11.55 -22.35 -4.81
CA ALA A 353 -10.44 -22.65 -3.91
C ALA A 353 -9.26 -23.30 -4.66
N GLY A 354 -8.10 -23.46 -4.02
CA GLY A 354 -6.91 -24.08 -4.61
C GLY A 354 -5.67 -23.19 -4.62
N CYS A 355 -4.66 -23.58 -5.41
CA CYS A 355 -3.30 -23.03 -5.37
C CYS A 355 -3.20 -21.51 -5.60
N SER A 356 -4.17 -20.92 -6.29
CA SER A 356 -4.23 -19.47 -6.51
C SER A 356 -5.18 -18.76 -5.55
N HIS A 357 -5.97 -19.49 -4.76
CA HIS A 357 -7.01 -18.94 -3.89
C HIS A 357 -6.56 -18.84 -2.43
N TYR A 358 -7.42 -18.23 -1.60
CA TYR A 358 -7.18 -17.96 -0.19
C TYR A 358 -7.28 -19.23 0.66
N ASP A 359 -6.21 -19.69 1.29
CA ASP A 359 -6.35 -20.58 2.47
C ASP A 359 -6.86 -19.78 3.66
N SER A 360 -6.48 -18.51 3.73
CA SER A 360 -6.89 -17.56 4.75
C SER A 360 -6.99 -16.15 4.15
N PRO A 361 -7.95 -15.32 4.59
CA PRO A 361 -8.88 -15.51 5.74
C PRO A 361 -10.12 -16.38 5.49
N THR A 362 -10.43 -16.74 4.25
CA THR A 362 -11.76 -17.21 3.84
C THR A 362 -11.89 -18.67 3.40
N GLU A 363 -10.80 -19.46 3.33
CA GLU A 363 -10.82 -20.86 2.84
C GLU A 363 -11.52 -21.00 1.46
N GLY A 364 -10.97 -20.28 0.49
CA GLY A 364 -11.52 -20.04 -0.83
C GLY A 364 -12.28 -18.72 -0.88
N VAL A 365 -13.23 -18.63 -1.80
CA VAL A 365 -14.13 -17.49 -1.97
C VAL A 365 -15.57 -17.96 -1.94
N GLY A 366 -16.51 -17.03 -1.72
CA GLY A 366 -17.91 -17.35 -1.55
C GLY A 366 -18.68 -17.41 -2.87
N PRO A 367 -19.90 -17.97 -2.87
CA PRO A 367 -20.80 -17.97 -4.03
C PRO A 367 -21.11 -16.58 -4.58
N GLU A 368 -21.22 -15.56 -3.72
CA GLU A 368 -21.46 -14.17 -4.13
C GLU A 368 -20.31 -13.62 -4.98
N ASP A 369 -19.07 -13.95 -4.64
CA ASP A 369 -17.88 -13.55 -5.39
C ASP A 369 -17.82 -14.27 -6.74
N MET A 370 -18.17 -15.56 -6.76
CA MET A 370 -18.27 -16.35 -7.99
C MET A 370 -19.36 -15.82 -8.92
N MET A 371 -20.55 -15.51 -8.38
CA MET A 371 -21.64 -14.95 -9.15
C MET A 371 -21.26 -13.59 -9.74
N ARG A 372 -20.54 -12.76 -8.99
CA ARG A 372 -20.00 -11.49 -9.50
C ARG A 372 -19.10 -11.69 -10.73
N HIS A 373 -18.24 -12.71 -10.72
CA HIS A 373 -17.39 -13.04 -11.86
C HIS A 373 -18.21 -13.56 -13.05
N ILE A 374 -19.16 -14.48 -12.81
CA ILE A 374 -20.07 -15.01 -13.84
C ILE A 374 -20.81 -13.86 -14.55
N LEU A 375 -21.37 -12.91 -13.78
CA LEU A 375 -22.06 -11.74 -14.32
C LEU A 375 -21.11 -10.79 -15.06
N GLY A 376 -19.90 -10.61 -14.52
CA GLY A 376 -18.87 -9.73 -15.06
C GLY A 376 -18.18 -10.25 -16.31
N GLU A 377 -18.23 -11.56 -16.58
CA GLU A 377 -17.69 -12.21 -17.78
C GLU A 377 -18.81 -12.65 -18.76
N ASP A 378 -20.07 -12.27 -18.50
CA ASP A 378 -21.25 -12.65 -19.29
C ASP A 378 -21.38 -14.17 -19.51
N LEU A 379 -21.05 -14.97 -18.50
CA LEU A 379 -21.17 -16.43 -18.54
C LEU A 379 -22.62 -16.83 -18.21
N ASN A 380 -23.41 -17.25 -19.19
CA ASN A 380 -24.79 -17.70 -18.94
C ASN A 380 -24.86 -18.91 -17.99
N VAL A 381 -23.83 -19.76 -17.97
CA VAL A 381 -23.72 -20.90 -17.05
C VAL A 381 -22.31 -20.96 -16.44
N GLY A 382 -22.20 -20.88 -15.12
CA GLY A 382 -20.95 -21.10 -14.40
C GLY A 382 -21.03 -22.30 -13.46
N CYS A 383 -20.21 -23.32 -13.68
CA CYS A 383 -20.08 -24.45 -12.75
C CYS A 383 -18.85 -24.26 -11.86
N VAL A 384 -19.09 -24.03 -10.58
CA VAL A 384 -18.06 -23.92 -9.55
C VAL A 384 -17.74 -25.30 -9.00
N LEU A 385 -16.55 -25.79 -9.31
CA LEU A 385 -16.07 -27.11 -8.94
C LEU A 385 -15.38 -27.07 -7.57
N SER A 386 -16.02 -27.72 -6.60
CA SER A 386 -15.41 -28.05 -5.31
C SER A 386 -14.51 -29.26 -5.45
N TRP A 387 -13.26 -29.12 -5.01
CA TRP A 387 -12.24 -30.16 -5.05
C TRP A 387 -11.35 -30.05 -3.81
N GLY A 388 -10.40 -30.97 -3.64
CA GLY A 388 -9.59 -31.17 -2.41
C GLY A 388 -9.28 -29.91 -1.58
N PRO A 389 -8.73 -28.82 -2.14
CA PRO A 389 -8.44 -27.58 -1.42
C PRO A 389 -9.67 -26.92 -0.76
N CYS A 390 -9.59 -26.61 0.53
CA CYS A 390 -10.68 -26.01 1.32
C CYS A 390 -12.01 -26.79 1.24
N TRP A 391 -11.94 -28.09 0.96
CA TRP A 391 -13.09 -28.96 0.68
C TRP A 391 -14.25 -28.80 1.67
N TYR A 392 -13.96 -28.79 2.97
CA TYR A 392 -15.01 -28.77 3.99
C TYR A 392 -15.76 -27.44 4.07
N THR A 393 -15.14 -26.35 3.63
CA THR A 393 -15.79 -25.05 3.51
C THR A 393 -16.54 -24.96 2.17
N GLN A 394 -15.88 -25.28 1.06
CA GLN A 394 -16.46 -25.14 -0.28
C GLN A 394 -17.63 -26.09 -0.54
N LYS A 395 -17.57 -27.34 -0.07
CA LYS A 395 -18.67 -28.32 -0.25
C LYS A 395 -20.00 -27.88 0.37
N LYS A 396 -19.98 -26.94 1.33
CA LYS A 396 -21.21 -26.40 1.94
C LYS A 396 -22.08 -25.66 0.94
N PHE A 397 -21.50 -25.22 -0.18
CA PHE A 397 -22.20 -24.53 -1.26
C PHE A 397 -22.77 -25.49 -2.31
N PHE A 398 -22.47 -26.80 -2.22
CA PHE A 398 -23.06 -27.82 -3.08
C PHE A 398 -24.47 -28.16 -2.60
N GLU A 399 -25.48 -27.62 -3.27
CA GLU A 399 -26.91 -27.81 -2.92
C GLU A 399 -27.59 -28.92 -3.74
N GLY A 400 -26.92 -29.46 -4.78
CA GLY A 400 -27.52 -30.43 -5.72
C GLY A 400 -28.49 -29.80 -6.74
N GLU A 401 -28.66 -28.48 -6.70
CA GLU A 401 -29.53 -27.68 -7.58
C GLU A 401 -28.77 -26.44 -8.09
N VAL A 402 -29.42 -25.62 -8.93
CA VAL A 402 -28.86 -24.30 -9.29
C VAL A 402 -28.81 -23.43 -8.03
N SER A 403 -27.73 -22.68 -7.88
CA SER A 403 -27.54 -21.78 -6.73
C SER A 403 -28.67 -20.77 -6.66
N ARG A 404 -29.12 -20.45 -5.44
CA ARG A 404 -30.09 -19.39 -5.17
C ARG A 404 -29.67 -18.00 -5.64
N LEU A 405 -28.38 -17.79 -5.91
CA LEU A 405 -27.84 -16.54 -6.47
C LEU A 405 -27.99 -16.44 -7.98
N SER A 406 -28.44 -17.52 -8.64
CA SER A 406 -28.72 -17.51 -10.07
C SER A 406 -29.81 -16.49 -10.41
N THR A 407 -29.71 -15.93 -11.61
CA THR A 407 -30.72 -15.03 -12.19
C THR A 407 -31.35 -15.70 -13.42
N PRO A 408 -32.42 -15.15 -14.01
CA PRO A 408 -33.09 -15.78 -15.15
C PRO A 408 -32.16 -16.09 -16.35
N ASN A 409 -31.10 -15.31 -16.55
CA ASN A 409 -30.19 -15.42 -17.70
C ASN A 409 -28.78 -15.92 -17.34
N TYR A 410 -28.49 -16.08 -16.05
CA TYR A 410 -27.17 -16.46 -15.55
C TYR A 410 -27.34 -17.48 -14.43
N LEU A 411 -26.95 -18.72 -14.72
CA LEU A 411 -27.05 -19.85 -13.81
C LEU A 411 -25.69 -20.12 -13.19
N MET A 412 -25.64 -20.20 -11.87
CA MET A 412 -24.48 -20.72 -11.16
C MET A 412 -24.83 -22.05 -10.53
N ARG A 413 -23.95 -23.03 -10.68
CA ARG A 413 -24.09 -24.33 -10.04
C ARG A 413 -22.80 -24.68 -9.33
N TYR A 414 -22.90 -25.18 -8.11
CA TYR A 414 -21.76 -25.81 -7.45
C TYR A 414 -21.79 -27.30 -7.78
N ASP A 415 -20.67 -27.83 -8.24
CA ASP A 415 -20.47 -29.24 -8.56
C ASP A 415 -19.20 -29.77 -7.88
N VAL A 416 -18.96 -31.07 -7.97
CA VAL A 416 -17.78 -31.73 -7.40
C VAL A 416 -16.87 -32.18 -8.53
N GLU A 417 -15.60 -31.81 -8.45
CA GLU A 417 -14.57 -32.39 -9.32
C GLU A 417 -13.98 -33.64 -8.66
N VAL A 418 -14.01 -34.74 -9.42
CA VAL A 418 -13.40 -36.01 -9.03
C VAL A 418 -12.24 -36.28 -9.98
N SER A 419 -11.03 -35.90 -9.57
CA SER A 419 -9.78 -36.23 -10.26
C SER A 419 -9.28 -37.60 -9.78
N GLY A 420 -9.06 -38.53 -10.72
CA GLY A 420 -8.57 -39.89 -10.46
C GLY A 420 -7.06 -40.00 -10.26
#